data_AF-A0A353NNL3-F1
#
_entry.id   AF-A0A353NNL3-F1
#
_cell.length_a   1.000
_cell.length_b   1.000
_cell.length_c   1.000
_cell.angle_alpha   90.00
_cell.angle_beta   90.00
_cell.angle_gamma   90.00
#
_symmetry.space_group_name_H-M   'P 1'
#
loop_
_entity.id
_entity.type
_entity.pdbx_description
1 polymer ?
#
loop_
_entity_poly.entity_id
_entity_poly.type
_entity_poly.pdbx_seq_one_letter_code
_entity_poly.pdbx_strand_id
1 'polypeptide(L)'
;MRLTFLTLMGFAKKANKIVYGMSNCQNAVRKDKAKLVIITADAGKNRKKIIRECQSLNIPFLEYGNKDLFLRSIGNPACYWAVLSQGIAVELMREFEKEKVRDKPKWGD
;
A
#
# COMPACT_ATOMS: atom_id res chain seq x y z
N MET A 1 5.43 -0.99 -21.83
CA MET A 1 5.76 -1.69 -20.57
C MET A 1 4.76 -1.24 -19.51
N ARG A 2 3.93 -2.13 -18.97
CA ARG A 2 2.99 -1.77 -17.87
C ARG A 2 3.75 -1.90 -16.54
N LEU A 3 3.65 -0.89 -15.68
CA LEU A 3 4.21 -0.95 -14.32
C LEU A 3 3.20 -1.65 -13.42
N THR A 4 3.58 -2.77 -12.82
CA THR A 4 2.74 -3.44 -11.83
C THR A 4 2.77 -2.68 -10.51
N PHE A 5 1.74 -2.87 -9.67
CA PHE A 5 1.63 -2.21 -8.36
C PHE A 5 2.92 -2.30 -7.53
N LEU A 6 3.52 -3.50 -7.48
CA LEU A 6 4.76 -3.78 -6.76
C LEU A 6 5.98 -3.07 -7.37
N THR A 7 6.08 -3.00 -8.70
CA THR A 7 7.14 -2.27 -9.39
C THR A 7 7.06 -0.77 -9.09
N LEU A 8 5.85 -0.18 -9.12
CA LEU A 8 5.64 1.22 -8.78
C LEU A 8 6.03 1.52 -7.32
N MET A 9 5.67 0.64 -6.39
CA MET A 9 6.15 0.74 -5.00
C MET A 9 7.67 0.66 -4.89
N GLY A 10 8.33 -0.20 -5.67
CA GLY A 10 9.79 -0.27 -5.74
C GLY A 10 10.43 1.05 -6.19
N PHE A 11 9.87 1.69 -7.23
CA PHE A 11 10.31 3.01 -7.67
C PHE A 11 10.07 4.08 -6.61
N ALA A 12 8.90 4.07 -5.97
CA ALA A 12 8.55 5.03 -4.93
C ALA A 12 9.45 4.90 -3.69
N LYS A 13 9.87 3.67 -3.35
CA LYS A 13 10.89 3.38 -2.32
C LYS A 13 12.22 4.01 -2.69
N LYS A 14 12.69 3.78 -3.92
CA LYS A 14 13.95 4.35 -4.43
C LYS A 14 13.93 5.88 -4.46
N ALA A 15 12.77 6.49 -4.70
CA ALA A 15 12.55 7.92 -4.68
C ALA A 15 12.34 8.53 -3.27
N ASN A 16 12.43 7.72 -2.19
CA ASN A 16 12.13 8.13 -0.81
C ASN A 16 10.73 8.76 -0.63
N LYS A 17 9.76 8.34 -1.44
CA LYS A 17 8.37 8.83 -1.40
C LYS A 17 7.41 7.90 -0.66
N ILE A 18 7.92 6.81 -0.11
CA ILE A 18 7.17 5.90 0.77
C ILE A 18 7.99 5.60 2.01
N VAL A 19 7.29 5.35 3.11
CA VAL A 19 7.87 4.85 4.36
C VAL A 19 7.27 3.50 4.68
N TYR A 20 8.01 2.68 5.42
CA TYR A 20 7.59 1.34 5.79
C TYR A 20 7.81 1.10 7.28
N GLY A 21 7.05 0.14 7.81
CA GLY A 21 7.05 -0.21 9.23
C GLY A 21 5.99 0.54 10.04
N MET A 22 5.53 -0.08 11.12
CA MET A 22 4.39 0.39 11.90
C MET A 22 4.62 1.80 12.46
N SER A 23 5.72 2.03 13.18
CA SER A 23 6.02 3.33 13.81
C SER A 23 6.13 4.47 12.80
N ASN A 24 6.76 4.22 11.65
CA ASN A 24 6.92 5.22 10.59
C ASN A 24 5.57 5.55 9.93
N CYS A 25 4.74 4.54 9.66
CA CYS A 25 3.41 4.76 9.11
C CYS A 25 2.54 5.54 10.09
N GLN A 26 2.54 5.17 11.38
CA GLN A 26 1.81 5.91 12.41
C GLN A 26 2.26 7.37 12.49
N ASN A 27 3.56 7.62 12.47
CA ASN A 27 4.10 8.98 12.49
C ASN A 27 3.72 9.77 11.22
N ALA A 28 3.77 9.14 10.04
CA ALA A 28 3.36 9.77 8.78
C ALA A 28 1.87 10.10 8.75
N VAL A 29 1.03 9.19 9.26
CA VAL A 29 -0.41 9.36 9.42
C VAL A 29 -0.71 10.50 10.39
N ARG A 30 -0.13 10.48 11.60
CA ARG A 30 -0.30 11.54 12.61
C ARG A 30 0.18 12.92 12.17
N LYS A 31 1.17 12.98 11.28
CA LYS A 31 1.69 14.24 10.72
C LYS A 31 0.97 14.67 9.43
N ASP A 32 -0.11 13.98 9.05
CA ASP A 32 -0.86 14.20 7.80
C ASP A 32 -0.02 14.15 6.51
N LYS A 33 1.15 13.49 6.59
CA LYS A 33 2.06 13.32 5.45
C LYS A 33 1.69 12.10 4.62
N ALA A 34 1.05 11.10 5.23
CA ALA A 34 0.58 9.92 4.53
C ALA A 34 -0.61 10.29 3.64
N LYS A 35 -0.47 10.06 2.33
CA LYS A 35 -1.54 10.23 1.35
C LYS A 35 -2.25 8.92 1.02
N LEU A 36 -1.61 7.79 1.31
CA LEU A 36 -2.18 6.46 1.16
C LEU A 36 -1.46 5.48 2.08
N VAL A 37 -2.20 4.58 2.71
CA VAL A 37 -1.63 3.52 3.57
C VAL A 37 -1.94 2.16 2.97
N ILE A 38 -0.93 1.31 2.88
CA ILE A 38 -1.00 -0.03 2.30
C ILE A 38 -0.67 -1.03 3.39
N ILE A 39 -1.57 -1.98 3.59
CA ILE A 39 -1.50 -2.97 4.65
C ILE A 39 -1.51 -4.36 4.01
N THR A 40 -0.54 -5.20 4.36
CA THR A 40 -0.52 -6.59 3.89
C THR A 40 -1.52 -7.43 4.67
N ALA A 41 -2.13 -8.45 4.07
CA ALA A 41 -3.10 -9.31 4.77
C ALA A 41 -2.48 -10.06 5.96
N ASP A 42 -1.18 -10.39 5.90
CA ASP A 42 -0.41 -10.98 7.01
C ASP A 42 -0.04 -9.99 8.13
N ALA A 43 -0.55 -8.75 8.07
CA ALA A 43 -0.49 -7.83 9.20
C ALA A 43 -1.41 -8.37 10.30
N GLY A 44 -0.84 -8.95 11.35
CA GLY A 44 -1.56 -9.57 12.46
C GLY A 44 -2.42 -8.61 13.29
N LYS A 45 -2.44 -8.76 14.62
CA LYS A 45 -3.33 -7.98 15.51
C LYS A 45 -3.22 -6.45 15.34
N ASN A 46 -2.06 -5.96 14.93
CA ASN A 46 -1.77 -4.53 14.83
C ASN A 46 -2.42 -3.83 13.62
N ARG A 47 -3.01 -4.56 12.66
CA ARG A 47 -3.71 -3.96 11.51
C ARG A 47 -4.89 -3.06 11.92
N LYS A 48 -5.66 -3.50 12.92
CA LYS A 48 -6.84 -2.76 13.40
C LYS A 48 -6.46 -1.40 13.97
N LYS A 49 -5.27 -1.29 14.58
CA LYS A 49 -4.79 -0.06 15.20
C LYS A 49 -4.53 1.01 14.14
N ILE A 50 -3.80 0.65 13.07
CA ILE A 50 -3.48 1.60 12.01
C ILE A 50 -4.70 1.97 11.17
N ILE A 51 -5.62 1.04 10.93
CA ILE A 51 -6.88 1.32 10.23
C ILE A 51 -7.69 2.36 11.00
N ARG A 52 -7.83 2.21 12.33
CA ARG A 52 -8.51 3.21 13.16
C ARG A 52 -7.84 4.58 13.10
N GLU A 53 -6.50 4.64 13.13
CA GLU A 53 -5.78 5.91 12.98
C GLU A 53 -6.01 6.54 11.60
N CYS A 54 -6.00 5.74 10.52
CA CYS A 54 -6.29 6.24 9.17
C CYS A 54 -7.73 6.75 9.06
N GLN A 55 -8.70 6.02 9.62
CA GLN A 55 -10.11 6.44 9.66
C GLN A 55 -10.31 7.73 10.44
N SER A 56 -9.65 7.86 11.60
CA SER A 56 -9.73 9.06 12.43
C SER A 56 -9.21 10.32 11.72
N LEU A 57 -8.30 10.15 10.77
CA LEU A 57 -7.66 11.25 10.02
C LEU A 57 -8.14 11.32 8.56
N ASN A 58 -9.16 10.53 8.19
CA ASN A 58 -9.69 10.46 6.83
C ASN A 58 -8.65 10.13 5.74
N ILE A 59 -7.62 9.35 6.10
CA ILE A 59 -6.56 8.94 5.18
C ILE A 59 -6.98 7.62 4.50
N PRO A 60 -6.95 7.53 3.15
CA PRO A 60 -7.31 6.31 2.45
C PRO A 60 -6.30 5.20 2.75
N PHE A 61 -6.81 4.00 2.99
CA PHE A 61 -6.02 2.80 3.20
C PHE A 61 -6.47 1.66 2.29
N LEU A 62 -5.57 0.75 1.96
CA LEU A 62 -5.83 -0.42 1.13
C LEU A 62 -5.11 -1.65 1.66
N GLU A 63 -5.77 -2.80 1.50
CA GLU A 63 -5.21 -4.10 1.86
C GLU A 63 -4.72 -4.79 0.58
N TYR A 64 -3.42 -5.06 0.51
CA TYR A 64 -2.81 -5.66 -0.69
C TYR A 64 -1.62 -6.56 -0.32
N GLY A 65 -1.61 -7.76 -0.88
CA GLY A 65 -0.48 -8.69 -0.83
C GLY A 65 -0.12 -9.23 0.57
N ASN A 66 0.99 -9.96 0.63
CA ASN A 66 1.56 -10.61 1.81
C ASN A 66 3.05 -10.30 1.96
N LYS A 67 3.61 -10.45 3.16
CA LYS A 67 5.05 -10.19 3.43
C LYS A 67 5.97 -10.88 2.42
N ASP A 68 5.73 -12.15 2.09
CA ASP A 68 6.52 -12.89 1.10
C ASP A 68 6.50 -12.29 -0.29
N LEU A 69 5.33 -11.79 -0.73
CA LEU A 69 5.20 -11.12 -2.03
C LEU A 69 6.04 -9.84 -2.05
N PHE A 70 5.95 -9.03 -0.99
CA PHE A 70 6.73 -7.82 -0.83
C PHE A 70 8.24 -8.09 -0.71
N LEU A 71 8.62 -9.15 -0.01
CA LEU A 71 10.00 -9.60 0.10
C LEU A 71 10.55 -10.01 -1.27
N ARG A 72 9.83 -10.84 -2.03
CA ARG A 72 10.28 -11.30 -3.36
C ARG A 72 10.31 -10.19 -4.40
N SER A 73 9.39 -9.24 -4.35
CA SER A 73 9.27 -8.20 -5.38
C SER A 73 10.04 -6.90 -5.07
N ILE A 74 10.01 -6.44 -3.82
CA ILE A 74 10.61 -5.16 -3.39
C ILE A 74 11.87 -5.39 -2.52
N GLY A 75 12.13 -6.63 -2.10
CA GLY A 75 13.24 -6.94 -1.20
C GLY A 75 13.02 -6.48 0.23
N ASN A 76 11.76 -6.30 0.66
CA ASN A 76 11.47 -5.85 2.04
C ASN A 76 10.20 -6.53 2.58
N PRO A 77 10.28 -7.26 3.71
CA PRO A 77 9.14 -7.99 4.28
C PRO A 77 8.21 -7.10 5.14
N ALA A 78 8.16 -5.80 4.87
CA ALA A 78 7.31 -4.88 5.65
C ALA A 78 5.82 -5.11 5.37
N CYS A 79 5.03 -5.05 6.45
CA CYS A 79 3.57 -5.25 6.42
C CYS A 79 2.78 -3.95 6.23
N TYR A 80 3.42 -2.83 6.56
CA TYR A 80 2.80 -1.51 6.58
C TYR A 80 3.65 -0.59 5.73
N TRP A 81 2.99 0.07 4.79
CA TRP A 81 3.60 1.05 3.91
C TRP A 81 2.74 2.30 3.88
N ALA A 82 3.34 3.47 4.04
CA ALA A 82 2.67 4.74 3.89
C ALA A 82 3.31 5.51 2.73
N VAL A 83 2.49 5.91 1.78
CA VAL A 83 2.88 6.71 0.62
C VAL A 83 2.77 8.17 1.01
N LEU A 84 3.86 8.93 0.82
CA LEU A 84 3.92 10.34 1.17
C LEU A 84 3.61 11.25 -0.03
N SER A 85 3.72 10.72 -1.25
CA SER A 85 3.51 11.48 -2.49
C SER A 85 2.11 11.24 -3.05
N GLN A 86 1.38 12.33 -3.32
CA GLN A 86 0.03 12.26 -3.90
C GLN A 86 0.03 11.59 -5.28
N GLY A 87 0.96 11.94 -6.17
CA GLY A 87 1.00 11.38 -7.53
C GLY A 87 1.20 9.86 -7.54
N ILE A 88 2.05 9.36 -6.63
CA ILE A 88 2.29 7.93 -6.48
C ILE A 88 1.08 7.24 -5.85
N ALA A 89 0.44 7.88 -4.86
CA ALA A 89 -0.77 7.34 -4.23
C ALA A 89 -1.90 7.15 -5.24
N VAL A 90 -2.13 8.15 -6.11
CA VAL A 90 -3.15 8.08 -7.17
C VAL A 90 -2.84 6.96 -8.16
N GLU A 91 -1.59 6.86 -8.62
CA GLU A 91 -1.22 5.81 -9.59
C GLU A 91 -1.27 4.40 -8.96
N LEU A 92 -0.90 4.26 -7.69
CA LEU A 92 -1.04 3.00 -6.95
C LEU A 92 -2.51 2.58 -6.79
N MET A 93 -3.39 3.51 -6.42
CA MET A 93 -4.84 3.23 -6.34
C MET A 93 -5.38 2.80 -7.70
N ARG A 94 -5.02 3.52 -8.77
CA ARG A 94 -5.43 3.19 -10.13
C ARG A 94 -4.96 1.80 -10.57
N GLU A 95 -3.74 1.43 -10.24
CA GLU A 95 -3.20 0.11 -10.59
C GLU A 95 -3.87 -1.01 -9.78
N PHE A 96 -4.13 -0.76 -8.49
CA PHE A 96 -4.88 -1.66 -7.62
C PHE A 96 -6.32 -1.90 -8.13
N GLU A 97 -7.01 -0.87 -8.60
CA GLU A 97 -8.34 -1.00 -9.18
C GLU A 97 -8.34 -1.81 -10.48
N LYS A 98 -7.37 -1.58 -11.37
CA LYS A 98 -7.23 -2.38 -12.60
C LYS A 98 -6.98 -3.86 -12.30
N GLU A 99 -6.23 -4.15 -11.23
CA GLU A 99 -5.96 -5.52 -10.81
C GLU A 99 -7.22 -6.21 -10.27
N LYS A 100 -8.06 -5.50 -9.51
CA LYS A 100 -9.38 -6.01 -9.08
C LYS A 100 -10.34 -6.28 -10.25
N VAL A 101 -10.30 -5.47 -11.30
CA VAL A 101 -11.16 -5.66 -12.48
C VAL A 101 -10.77 -6.91 -13.29
N ARG A 102 -9.51 -7.37 -13.19
CA ARG A 102 -9.06 -8.61 -13.84
C ARG A 102 -9.56 -9.90 -13.19
N ASP A 103 -10.10 -9.82 -11.97
CA ASP A 103 -10.62 -10.98 -11.22
C ASP A 103 -12.14 -11.16 -11.36
N LYS A 104 -12.78 -10.56 -12.38
CA LYS A 104 -14.12 -11.01 -12.75
C LYS A 104 -14.01 -12.43 -13.32
N PRO A 105 -14.78 -13.42 -12.82
CA PRO A 105 -14.85 -14.72 -13.45
C PRO A 105 -15.29 -14.51 -14.90
N LYS A 106 -14.43 -14.91 -15.85
CA LYS A 106 -14.86 -15.09 -17.24
C LYS A 106 -15.79 -16.30 -17.24
N TRP A 107 -17.09 -16.05 -17.27
CA TRP A 107 -18.05 -17.03 -17.74
C TRP A 107 -18.78 -16.46 -18.95
N GLY A 108 -18.70 -17.17 -20.07
CA GLY A 108 -19.39 -16.86 -21.32
C GLY A 108 -18.46 -16.69 -22.52
N ASP A 109 -18.07 -17.81 -23.13
CA ASP A 109 -18.40 -18.17 -24.51
C ASP A 109 -18.64 -19.70 -24.54
#